data_AF-E6MY58-F1
#
_entry.id   AF-E6MY58-F1
#
_cell.length_a   1.000
_cell.length_b   1.000
_cell.length_c   1.000
_cell.angle_alpha   90.00
_cell.angle_beta   90.00
_cell.angle_gamma   90.00
#
_symmetry.space_group_name_H-M   'P 1'
#
loop_
_entity.id
_entity.type
_entity.pdbx_description
1 polymer ?
#
loop_
_entity_poly.entity_id
_entity_poly.type
_entity_poly.pdbx_seq_one_letter_code
_entity_poly.pdbx_strand_id
1 'polypeptide(L)'
;MQKRIDEIQSKYREWCHLLPQLEEDIRRWKHVVTLIRDMDNFYTHEYQACHQAIEDGVELDLSTEGEYSIMSEDALWNALGEFHQLAWLYLRSSVDALDKYTQED
;
A
#
# COMPACT_ATOMS: atom_id res chain seq x y z
N MET A 1 -31.82 -14.49 -26.98
CA MET A 1 -32.09 -14.34 -25.54
C MET A 1 -31.13 -15.19 -24.71
N GLN A 2 -31.11 -16.52 -24.86
CA GLN A 2 -30.24 -17.42 -24.10
C GLN A 2 -28.74 -17.03 -24.10
N LYS A 3 -28.15 -16.79 -25.28
CA LYS A 3 -26.73 -16.38 -25.40
C LYS A 3 -26.35 -15.19 -24.51
N ARG A 4 -27.21 -14.17 -24.43
CA ARG A 4 -26.95 -12.98 -23.60
C ARG A 4 -27.02 -13.30 -22.12
N ILE A 5 -27.93 -14.18 -21.72
CA ILE A 5 -28.04 -14.63 -20.33
C ILE A 5 -26.77 -15.40 -19.93
N ASP A 6 -26.30 -16.31 -20.79
CA ASP A 6 -25.08 -17.09 -20.54
C ASP A 6 -23.85 -16.20 -20.40
N GLU A 7 -23.74 -15.16 -21.26
CA GLU A 7 -22.68 -14.15 -21.17
C GLU A 7 -22.66 -13.43 -19.81
N ILE A 8 -23.81 -12.96 -19.33
CA ILE A 8 -23.91 -12.26 -18.04
C ILE A 8 -23.68 -13.21 -16.86
N GLN A 9 -24.18 -14.45 -16.94
CA GLN A 9 -23.92 -15.47 -15.92
C GLN A 9 -22.42 -15.80 -15.81
N SER A 10 -21.69 -15.82 -16.92
CA SER A 10 -20.24 -16.01 -16.91
C SER A 10 -19.53 -14.87 -16.17
N LYS A 11 -19.92 -13.62 -16.43
CA LYS A 11 -19.36 -12.45 -15.74
C LYS A 11 -19.68 -12.44 -14.25
N TYR A 12 -20.90 -12.82 -13.88
CA TYR A 12 -21.29 -12.91 -12.47
C TYR A 12 -20.49 -13.98 -11.73
N ARG A 13 -20.22 -15.12 -12.37
CA ARG A 13 -19.35 -16.16 -11.78
C ARG A 13 -17.92 -15.66 -11.56
N GLU A 14 -17.39 -14.92 -12.52
CA GLU A 14 -16.07 -14.28 -12.39
C GLU A 14 -16.05 -13.30 -11.20
N TRP A 15 -17.08 -12.45 -11.07
CA TRP A 15 -17.25 -11.59 -9.91
C TRP A 15 -17.26 -12.35 -8.59
N CYS A 16 -18.03 -13.44 -8.49
CA CYS A 16 -18.07 -14.27 -7.28
C CYS A 16 -16.70 -14.84 -6.89
N HIS A 17 -15.83 -15.14 -7.85
CA HIS A 17 -14.46 -15.60 -7.56
C HIS A 17 -13.51 -14.47 -7.16
N LEU A 18 -13.73 -13.26 -7.68
CA LEU A 18 -12.90 -12.08 -7.39
C LEU A 18 -13.24 -11.44 -6.04
N LEU A 19 -14.50 -11.45 -5.63
CA LEU A 19 -14.96 -10.75 -4.42
C LEU A 19 -14.15 -11.10 -3.15
N PRO A 20 -13.89 -12.38 -2.81
CA PRO A 20 -13.11 -12.70 -1.62
C PRO A 20 -11.66 -12.21 -1.67
N GLN A 21 -11.08 -12.12 -2.88
CA GLN A 21 -9.72 -11.62 -3.08
C GLN A 21 -9.67 -10.11 -2.87
N LEU A 22 -10.67 -9.38 -3.35
CA LEU A 22 -10.80 -7.94 -3.12
C LEU A 22 -11.00 -7.62 -1.62
N GLU A 23 -11.80 -8.41 -0.92
CA GLU A 23 -11.97 -8.29 0.54
C GLU A 23 -10.66 -8.53 1.28
N GLU A 24 -9.86 -9.49 0.83
CA GLU A 24 -8.52 -9.75 1.36
C GLU A 24 -7.54 -8.61 1.03
N ASP A 25 -7.57 -8.05 -0.17
CA ASP A 25 -6.75 -6.90 -0.55
C ASP A 25 -7.03 -5.69 0.34
N ILE A 26 -8.30 -5.45 0.70
CA ILE A 26 -8.67 -4.40 1.65
C ILE A 26 -8.07 -4.67 3.04
N ARG A 27 -8.02 -5.93 3.48
CA ARG A 27 -7.39 -6.29 4.77
C ARG A 27 -5.88 -6.09 4.73
N ARG A 28 -5.22 -6.55 3.66
CA ARG A 28 -3.78 -6.30 3.43
C ARG A 28 -3.46 -4.82 3.40
N TRP A 29 -4.27 -4.03 2.69
CA TRP A 29 -4.12 -2.58 2.62
C TRP A 29 -4.15 -1.94 4.01
N LYS A 30 -5.13 -2.29 4.84
CA LYS A 30 -5.22 -1.78 6.23
C LYS A 30 -3.99 -2.13 7.05
N HIS A 31 -3.46 -3.35 6.89
CA HIS A 31 -2.24 -3.76 7.57
C HIS A 31 -1.02 -2.94 7.13
N VAL A 32 -0.83 -2.76 5.82
CA VAL A 32 0.25 -1.93 5.26
C VAL A 32 0.16 -0.48 5.74
N VAL A 33 -1.05 0.09 5.80
CA VAL A 33 -1.26 1.44 6.36
C VAL A 33 -0.74 1.54 7.80
N THR A 34 -0.92 0.51 8.62
CA THR A 34 -0.36 0.49 9.99
C THR A 34 1.17 0.46 9.96
N LEU A 35 1.78 -0.43 9.17
CA LEU A 35 3.24 -0.52 9.04
C LEU A 35 3.86 0.81 8.60
N ILE A 36 3.27 1.45 7.60
CA ILE A 36 3.74 2.73 7.08
C ILE A 36 3.64 3.83 8.13
N ARG A 37 2.58 3.85 8.95
CA ARG A 37 2.45 4.83 10.04
C ARG A 37 3.53 4.64 11.10
N ASP A 38 3.87 3.40 11.42
CA ASP A 38 4.92 3.11 12.40
C ASP A 38 6.29 3.54 11.85
N MET A 39 6.57 3.25 10.57
CA MET A 39 7.78 3.70 9.87
C MET A 39 7.87 5.23 9.77
N ASP A 40 6.77 5.90 9.42
CA ASP A 40 6.68 7.37 9.33
C ASP A 40 6.87 8.04 10.70
N ASN A 41 6.31 7.43 11.75
CA ASN A 41 6.49 7.90 13.11
C ASN A 41 7.96 7.83 13.54
N PHE A 42 8.64 6.71 13.28
CA PHE A 42 10.08 6.57 13.52
C PHE A 42 10.87 7.60 12.70
N TYR A 43 10.57 7.71 11.40
CA TYR A 43 11.25 8.64 10.50
C TYR A 43 11.14 10.10 10.97
N THR A 44 9.96 10.48 11.45
CA THR A 44 9.64 11.84 11.87
C THR A 44 10.25 12.20 13.23
N HIS A 45 10.28 11.26 14.19
CA HIS A 45 10.57 11.59 15.59
C HIS A 45 11.89 11.03 16.12
N GLU A 46 12.38 9.91 15.57
CA GLU A 46 13.49 9.14 16.15
C GLU A 46 14.72 9.08 15.24
N TYR A 47 14.50 9.10 13.92
CA TYR A 47 15.53 8.91 12.90
C TYR A 47 16.77 9.79 13.08
N GLN A 48 16.58 11.10 13.29
CA GLN A 48 17.70 12.05 13.41
C GLN A 48 18.59 11.73 14.64
N ALA A 49 17.98 11.30 15.75
CA ALA A 49 18.73 10.95 16.95
C ALA A 49 19.54 9.67 16.74
N CYS A 50 18.96 8.67 16.07
CA CYS A 50 19.69 7.46 15.69
C CYS A 50 20.84 7.77 14.73
N HIS A 51 20.63 8.64 13.74
CA HIS A 51 21.66 9.04 12.80
C HIS A 51 22.83 9.74 13.51
N GLN A 52 22.52 10.69 14.40
CA GLN A 52 23.55 11.37 15.20
C GLN A 52 24.33 10.40 16.08
N ALA A 53 23.66 9.43 16.72
CA ALA A 53 24.35 8.44 17.54
C ALA A 53 25.36 7.61 16.72
N ILE A 54 25.02 7.25 15.49
CA ILE A 54 25.93 6.55 14.57
C ILE A 54 27.11 7.45 14.19
N GLU A 55 26.86 8.73 13.86
CA GLU A 55 27.93 9.70 13.58
C GLU A 55 28.86 9.92 14.79
N ASP A 56 28.31 9.88 16.00
CA ASP A 56 29.04 9.99 17.26
C ASP A 56 29.83 8.71 17.62
N GLY A 57 29.73 7.65 16.79
CA GLY A 57 30.52 6.43 16.89
C GLY A 57 29.84 5.27 17.61
N VAL A 58 28.52 5.31 17.81
CA VAL A 58 27.77 4.13 18.29
C VAL A 58 27.77 3.07 17.20
N GLU A 59 28.34 1.90 17.51
CA GLU A 59 28.29 0.74 16.64
C GLU A 59 26.92 0.06 16.72
N LEU A 60 26.18 0.09 15.62
CA LEU A 60 24.91 -0.61 15.45
C LEU A 60 25.05 -1.66 14.34
N ASP A 61 24.39 -2.81 14.50
CA ASP A 61 24.23 -3.76 13.40
C ASP A 61 23.13 -3.27 12.47
N LEU A 62 23.52 -2.90 11.25
CA LEU A 62 22.64 -2.42 10.20
C LEU A 62 22.51 -3.44 9.05
N SER A 63 22.90 -4.70 9.29
CA SER A 63 22.72 -5.76 8.31
C SER A 63 21.24 -6.06 8.06
N THR A 64 20.94 -6.40 6.80
CA THR A 64 19.58 -6.61 6.30
C THR A 64 19.52 -7.93 5.52
N GLU A 65 18.30 -8.41 5.23
CA GLU A 65 18.10 -9.65 4.47
C GLU A 65 18.21 -9.48 2.95
N GLY A 66 18.48 -8.25 2.48
CA GLY A 66 18.67 -7.89 1.08
C GLY A 66 18.10 -6.53 0.71
N GLU A 67 17.25 -5.96 1.57
CA GLU A 67 16.75 -4.59 1.50
C GLU A 67 17.78 -3.55 1.97
N TYR A 68 17.55 -2.27 1.70
CA TYR A 68 18.37 -1.22 2.30
C TYR A 68 18.08 -1.07 3.78
N SER A 69 19.13 -0.84 4.58
CA SER A 69 18.94 -0.45 5.98
C SER A 69 18.10 0.81 6.06
N ILE A 70 17.18 0.86 7.01
CA ILE A 70 16.34 2.05 7.26
C ILE A 70 17.16 3.29 7.61
N MET A 71 18.41 3.11 8.08
CA MET A 71 19.34 4.20 8.37
C MET A 71 20.09 4.72 7.14
N SER A 72 19.82 4.15 5.95
CA SER A 72 20.35 4.69 4.69
C SER A 72 19.58 5.96 4.32
N GLU A 73 20.30 6.95 3.80
CA GLU A 73 19.85 8.34 3.59
C GLU A 73 18.42 8.45 3.00
N ASP A 74 18.07 7.62 2.01
CA ASP A 74 16.78 7.71 1.32
C ASP A 74 15.84 6.50 1.53
N ALA A 75 16.21 5.51 2.35
CA ALA A 75 15.45 4.25 2.41
C ALA A 75 14.00 4.46 2.87
N LEU A 76 13.80 5.14 3.99
CA LEU A 76 12.47 5.46 4.51
C LEU A 76 11.76 6.50 3.64
N TRP A 77 12.48 7.51 3.17
CA TRP A 77 11.89 8.56 2.32
C TRP A 77 11.29 7.98 1.03
N ASN A 78 12.02 7.09 0.36
CA ASN A 78 11.54 6.40 -0.83
C ASN A 78 10.34 5.51 -0.52
N ALA A 79 10.40 4.68 0.52
CA ALA A 79 9.31 3.78 0.89
C ALA A 79 8.01 4.54 1.20
N LEU A 80 8.09 5.64 1.94
CA LEU A 80 6.95 6.50 2.26
C LEU A 80 6.39 7.17 0.99
N GLY A 81 7.27 7.64 0.10
CA GLY A 81 6.90 8.23 -1.18
C GLY A 81 6.19 7.23 -2.12
N GLU A 82 6.72 6.03 -2.25
CA GLU A 82 6.12 4.93 -3.03
C GLU A 82 4.73 4.58 -2.51
N PHE A 83 4.58 4.44 -1.19
CA PHE A 83 3.28 4.17 -0.59
C PHE A 83 2.27 5.31 -0.85
N HIS A 84 2.71 6.57 -0.75
CA HIS A 84 1.85 7.72 -1.02
C HIS A 84 1.35 7.73 -2.47
N GLN A 85 2.21 7.41 -3.44
CA GLN A 85 1.81 7.27 -4.85
C GLN A 85 0.79 6.15 -5.03
N LEU A 86 1.01 4.99 -4.40
CA LEU A 86 0.09 3.86 -4.44
C LEU A 86 -1.28 4.22 -3.84
N ALA A 87 -1.30 4.91 -2.70
CA ALA A 87 -2.53 5.36 -2.06
C ALA A 87 -3.34 6.31 -2.96
N TRP A 88 -2.68 7.24 -3.66
CA TRP A 88 -3.35 8.09 -4.65
C TRP A 88 -3.95 7.31 -5.81
N LEU A 89 -3.23 6.30 -6.31
CA LEU A 89 -3.73 5.44 -7.39
C LEU A 89 -5.00 4.69 -6.96
N TYR A 90 -4.98 4.11 -5.75
CA TYR A 90 -6.13 3.41 -5.18
C TYR A 90 -7.32 4.34 -4.98
N LEU A 91 -7.08 5.55 -4.45
CA LEU A 91 -8.13 6.55 -4.25
C LEU A 91 -8.80 6.92 -5.58
N ARG A 92 -8.00 7.30 -6.59
CA ARG A 92 -8.53 7.69 -7.91
C ARG A 92 -9.29 6.55 -8.57
N SER A 93 -8.73 5.34 -8.56
CA SER A 93 -9.39 4.16 -9.14
C SER A 93 -10.73 3.83 -8.45
N SER A 94 -10.79 4.03 -7.13
CA SER A 94 -12.03 3.83 -6.37
C SER A 94 -13.08 4.89 -6.69
N VAL A 95 -12.67 6.16 -6.78
CA VAL A 95 -13.57 7.26 -7.19
C VAL A 95 -14.09 7.04 -8.61
N ASP A 96 -13.21 6.70 -9.56
CA ASP A 96 -13.60 6.41 -10.95
C ASP A 96 -14.63 5.27 -11.07
N ALA A 97 -14.56 4.27 -10.18
CA ALA A 97 -15.53 3.19 -10.13
C ALA A 97 -16.90 3.64 -9.57
N LEU A 98 -16.90 4.62 -8.65
CA LEU A 98 -18.12 5.20 -8.07
C LEU A 98 -18.78 6.23 -8.99
N ASP A 99 -18.00 7.07 -9.68
CA ASP A 99 -18.54 8.09 -10.59
C ASP A 99 -19.26 7.47 -11.79
N LYS A 100 -18.85 6.27 -12.23
CA LYS A 100 -19.56 5.51 -13.27
C LYS A 100 -20.89 4.94 -12.79
N TYR A 101 -21.08 4.78 -11.48
CA TYR A 101 -22.35 4.35 -10.90
C TYR A 101 -23.36 5.51 -10.82
N THR A 102 -22.89 6.75 -10.68
CA THR A 102 -23.75 7.94 -10.59
C THR A 102 -24.13 8.54 -11.94
N GLN A 103 -23.56 8.08 -13.06
CA GLN A 103 -23.87 8.54 -14.42
C GLN A 103 -24.98 7.74 -15.13
N GLU A 104 -25.62 6.78 -14.46
CA GLU A 104 -26.73 5.98 -15.01
C GLU A 104 -28.14 6.46 -14.56
N ASP A 105 -28.26 7.66 -13.98
CA ASP A 105 -29.53 8.35 -13.71
C ASP A 105 -29.81 9.51 -14.70
#